data_AF-A0A7L1FJA5-F1
#
_entry.id   AF-A0A7L1FJA5-F1
#
_cell.length_a   1.000
_cell.length_b   1.000
_cell.length_c   1.000
_cell.angle_alpha   90.00
_cell.angle_beta   90.00
_cell.angle_gamma   90.00
#
_symmetry.space_group_name_H-M   'P 1'
#
loop_
_entity.id
_entity.type
_entity.pdbx_description
1 polymer ?
#
loop_
_entity_poly.entity_id
_entity_poly.type
_entity_poly.pdbx_seq_one_letter_code
_entity_poly.pdbx_strand_id
1 'polypeptide(L)'
;VEVKKEEKENSKVSSIGSITIHVDNIIVTAVRSENGMVRVNNHRSRLPISLSHGKLRIYQKGKSMLMQSNFNLKVLYNWDDHVVIKLPATLSGKVCGMCGN
;
A
#
# COMPACT_ATOMS: atom_id res chain seq x y z
N VAL A 1 -5.60 6.18 -0.25
CA VAL A 1 -4.51 5.42 0.41
C VAL A 1 -4.35 6.03 1.79
N GLU A 2 -4.45 5.21 2.82
CA GLU A 2 -4.36 5.64 4.21
C GLU A 2 -3.10 5.05 4.83
N VAL A 3 -2.39 5.85 5.63
CA VAL A 3 -1.14 5.46 6.28
C VAL A 3 -1.32 5.70 7.77
N LYS A 4 -1.27 4.64 8.57
CA LYS A 4 -1.32 4.75 10.02
C LYS A 4 0.09 4.66 10.57
N LYS A 5 0.53 5.71 11.29
CA LYS A 5 1.79 5.68 12.05
C LYS A 5 1.69 4.65 13.18
N GLU A 6 2.78 3.98 13.48
CA GLU A 6 2.87 3.10 14.65
C GLU A 6 2.81 3.95 15.93
N GLU A 7 1.90 3.61 16.85
CA GLU A 7 1.81 4.23 18.17
C GLU A 7 2.85 3.55 19.08
N LYS A 8 3.96 4.24 19.31
CA LYS A 8 4.95 3.89 20.34
C LYS A 8 5.19 5.08 21.23
N GLU A 9 4.98 4.92 22.52
CA GLU A 9 5.44 5.91 23.50
C GLU A 9 6.98 5.97 23.44
N ASN A 10 7.51 7.18 23.28
CA ASN A 10 8.93 7.51 23.43
C ASN A 10 9.92 7.05 22.33
N SER A 11 9.45 6.74 21.12
CA SER A 11 10.33 6.48 19.96
C SER A 11 10.72 7.76 19.21
N LYS A 12 12.04 8.04 19.08
CA LYS A 12 12.54 9.09 18.16
C LYS A 12 12.43 8.70 16.67
N VAL A 13 12.14 7.44 16.38
CA VAL A 13 12.01 6.91 15.01
C VAL A 13 10.52 6.84 14.64
N SER A 14 10.16 7.39 13.49
CA SER A 14 8.80 7.31 12.94
C SER A 14 8.67 6.05 12.09
N SER A 15 7.78 5.14 12.48
CA SER A 15 7.46 3.93 11.71
C SER A 15 6.01 3.94 11.24
N ILE A 16 5.76 3.31 10.10
CA ILE A 16 4.39 3.07 9.60
C ILE A 16 3.89 1.78 10.23
N GLY A 17 2.79 1.83 10.98
CA GLY A 17 2.15 0.66 11.55
C GLY A 17 1.38 -0.14 10.50
N SER A 18 0.67 0.55 9.61
CA SER A 18 0.00 -0.08 8.47
C SER A 18 -0.26 0.90 7.34
N ILE A 19 -0.40 0.35 6.13
CA ILE A 19 -0.99 1.05 4.98
C ILE A 19 -2.27 0.34 4.56
N THR A 20 -3.30 1.11 4.26
CA THR A 20 -4.58 0.61 3.73
C THR A 20 -4.85 1.27 2.38
N ILE A 21 -5.08 0.44 1.37
CA ILE A 21 -5.29 0.86 -0.01
C ILE A 21 -6.66 0.38 -0.45
N HIS A 22 -7.51 1.34 -0.83
CA HIS A 22 -8.84 1.09 -1.38
C HIS A 22 -8.76 1.27 -2.90
N VAL A 23 -9.12 0.23 -3.64
CA VAL A 23 -9.27 0.27 -5.10
C VAL A 23 -10.57 -0.44 -5.44
N ASP A 24 -11.52 0.29 -6.02
CA ASP A 24 -12.88 -0.17 -6.24
C ASP A 24 -13.48 -0.75 -4.93
N ASN A 25 -13.92 -2.02 -4.94
CA ASN A 25 -14.47 -2.72 -3.78
C ASN A 25 -13.43 -3.61 -3.07
N ILE A 26 -12.14 -3.41 -3.35
CA ILE A 26 -11.05 -4.18 -2.74
C ILE A 26 -10.30 -3.29 -1.76
N ILE A 27 -10.22 -3.76 -0.52
CA ILE A 27 -9.42 -3.18 0.54
C ILE A 27 -8.19 -4.06 0.75
N VAL A 28 -7.01 -3.47 0.60
CA VAL A 28 -5.75 -4.15 0.87
C VAL A 28 -5.03 -3.46 2.01
N THR A 29 -4.74 -4.20 3.07
CA THR A 29 -3.96 -3.70 4.21
C THR A 29 -2.64 -4.44 4.30
N ALA A 30 -1.53 -3.71 4.28
CA ALA A 30 -0.21 -4.22 4.61
C ALA A 30 0.19 -3.68 5.99
N VAL A 31 0.58 -4.60 6.88
CA VAL A 31 0.96 -4.29 8.27
C VAL A 31 2.47 -4.39 8.39
N ARG A 32 3.06 -3.52 9.21
CA ARG A 32 4.50 -3.51 9.49
C ARG A 32 5.00 -4.91 9.87
N SER A 33 6.19 -5.25 9.40
CA SER A 33 6.87 -6.52 9.71
C SER A 33 6.14 -7.80 9.28
N GLU A 34 5.01 -7.71 8.55
CA GLU A 34 4.33 -8.86 7.95
C GLU A 34 4.78 -9.10 6.50
N ASN A 35 6.09 -9.15 6.28
CA ASN A 35 6.68 -9.18 4.95
C ASN A 35 6.13 -10.33 4.09
N GLY A 36 5.59 -9.99 2.92
CA GLY A 36 5.06 -10.98 1.97
C GLY A 36 3.64 -11.43 2.27
N MET A 37 2.99 -10.84 3.27
CA MET A 37 1.59 -11.09 3.62
C MET A 37 0.80 -9.78 3.59
N VAL A 38 -0.42 -9.83 3.08
CA VAL A 38 -1.37 -8.71 3.12
C VAL A 38 -2.73 -9.22 3.56
N ARG A 39 -3.59 -8.32 4.03
CA ARG A 39 -5.01 -8.59 4.24
C ARG A 39 -5.77 -8.06 3.03
N VAL A 40 -6.56 -8.89 2.37
CA VAL A 40 -7.49 -8.51 1.30
C VAL A 40 -8.90 -8.67 1.84
N ASN A 41 -9.65 -7.57 1.94
CA ASN A 41 -10.99 -7.56 2.57
C ASN A 41 -10.98 -8.29 3.91
N ASN A 42 -10.01 -7.94 4.77
CA ASN A 42 -9.76 -8.53 6.09
C ASN A 42 -9.27 -9.99 6.12
N HIS A 43 -9.07 -10.65 4.97
CA HIS A 43 -8.54 -12.02 4.88
C HIS A 43 -7.05 -12.04 4.55
N ARG A 44 -6.25 -12.76 5.34
CA ARG A 44 -4.80 -12.87 5.09
C ARG A 44 -4.50 -13.64 3.80
N SER A 45 -3.58 -13.12 3.00
CA SER A 45 -3.16 -13.66 1.71
C SER A 45 -1.65 -13.51 1.53
N ARG A 46 -1.01 -14.54 0.96
CA ARG A 46 0.44 -14.56 0.69
C ARG A 46 0.73 -14.00 -0.70
N LEU A 47 1.72 -13.12 -0.82
CA LEU A 47 2.17 -12.58 -2.11
C LEU A 47 2.96 -13.64 -2.91
N PRO A 48 2.86 -13.65 -4.26
CA PRO A 48 2.09 -12.73 -5.09
C PRO A 48 0.60 -13.08 -5.16
N ILE A 49 -0.24 -12.05 -5.30
CA ILE A 49 -1.67 -12.20 -5.54
C ILE A 49 -2.13 -11.32 -6.70
N SER A 50 -3.14 -11.82 -7.41
CA SER A 50 -3.83 -11.10 -8.46
C SER A 50 -5.32 -11.09 -8.18
N LEU A 51 -5.91 -9.90 -8.20
CA LEU A 51 -7.31 -9.65 -7.86
C LEU A 51 -8.00 -8.99 -9.06
N SER A 52 -9.34 -9.07 -9.08
CA SER A 52 -10.18 -8.49 -10.15
C SER A 52 -9.70 -8.86 -11.56
N HIS A 53 -9.49 -10.16 -11.82
CA HIS A 53 -9.04 -10.67 -13.12
C HIS A 53 -7.74 -10.02 -13.63
N GLY A 54 -6.77 -9.76 -12.75
CA GLY A 54 -5.49 -9.17 -13.14
C GLY A 54 -5.44 -7.65 -13.07
N LYS A 55 -6.55 -6.97 -12.78
CA LYS A 55 -6.60 -5.50 -12.68
C LYS A 55 -5.85 -4.96 -11.48
N LEU A 56 -5.71 -5.73 -10.40
CA LEU A 56 -4.90 -5.38 -9.25
C LEU A 56 -3.90 -6.51 -8.98
N ARG A 57 -2.62 -6.18 -8.96
CA ARG A 57 -1.53 -7.15 -8.72
C ARG A 57 -0.69 -6.67 -7.56
N ILE A 58 -0.39 -7.57 -6.63
CA ILE A 58 0.38 -7.25 -5.43
C ILE A 58 1.46 -8.33 -5.30
N TYR A 59 2.72 -7.92 -5.22
CA TYR A 59 3.85 -8.85 -5.20
C TYR A 59 5.05 -8.24 -4.46
N GLN A 60 5.97 -9.11 -4.03
CA GLN A 60 7.26 -8.69 -3.49
C GLN A 60 8.15 -8.18 -4.63
N LYS A 61 8.73 -6.99 -4.45
CA LYS A 61 9.78 -6.42 -5.30
C LYS A 61 10.98 -6.10 -4.42
N GLY A 62 11.96 -7.00 -4.41
CA GLY A 62 13.09 -6.92 -3.48
C GLY A 62 12.59 -7.04 -2.04
N LYS A 63 12.92 -6.04 -1.20
CA LYS A 63 12.46 -5.96 0.20
C LYS A 63 11.14 -5.20 0.39
N SER A 64 10.48 -4.79 -0.69
CA SER A 64 9.26 -4.00 -0.65
C SER A 64 8.07 -4.76 -1.22
N MET A 65 6.87 -4.47 -0.73
CA MET A 65 5.64 -4.75 -1.45
C MET A 65 5.52 -3.78 -2.64
N LEU A 66 5.09 -4.27 -3.80
CA LEU A 66 4.59 -3.46 -4.91
C LEU A 66 3.16 -3.86 -5.23
N MET A 67 2.25 -2.89 -5.12
CA MET A 67 0.89 -2.98 -5.65
C MET A 67 0.80 -2.17 -6.95
N GLN A 68 0.18 -2.75 -7.98
CA GLN A 68 -0.07 -2.10 -9.26
C GLN A 68 -1.49 -2.35 -9.72
N SER A 69 -2.20 -1.28 -10.08
CA SER A 69 -3.49 -1.33 -10.75
C SER A 69 -3.35 -1.27 -12.28
N ASN A 70 -4.42 -1.63 -13.00
CA ASN A 70 -4.54 -1.49 -14.45
C ASN A 70 -4.59 -0.02 -14.92
N PHE A 71 -4.96 0.92 -14.05
CA PHE A 71 -4.89 2.37 -14.32
C PHE A 71 -3.55 2.99 -13.91
N ASN A 72 -2.50 2.17 -13.74
CA ASN A 72 -1.11 2.59 -13.49
C ASN A 72 -0.85 3.31 -12.15
N LEU A 73 -1.80 3.31 -11.20
CA LEU A 73 -1.47 3.59 -9.79
C LEU A 73 -0.52 2.50 -9.28
N LYS A 74 0.59 2.91 -8.68
CA LYS A 74 1.56 2.02 -8.03
C LYS A 74 1.81 2.47 -6.60
N VAL A 75 1.82 1.52 -5.68
CA VAL A 75 2.21 1.75 -4.28
C VAL A 75 3.37 0.82 -3.94
N LEU A 76 4.50 1.39 -3.55
CA LEU A 76 5.62 0.65 -2.94
C LEU A 76 5.64 0.90 -1.44
N TYR A 77 5.83 -0.16 -0.66
CA TYR A 77 5.99 -0.08 0.79
C TYR A 77 7.10 -1.01 1.25
N ASN A 78 8.03 -0.53 2.07
CA ASN A 78 9.18 -1.31 2.54
C ASN A 78 8.92 -2.15 3.80
N TRP A 79 7.67 -2.26 4.25
CA TRP A 79 7.28 -2.95 5.49
C TRP A 79 7.76 -2.29 6.79
N ASP A 80 8.25 -1.06 6.74
CA ASP A 80 8.75 -0.35 7.92
C ASP A 80 8.28 1.11 7.99
N ASP A 81 8.90 2.02 7.26
CA ASP A 81 8.76 3.47 7.43
C ASP A 81 8.55 4.25 6.12
N HIS A 82 8.70 3.58 4.98
CA HIS A 82 8.75 4.24 3.69
C HIS A 82 7.68 3.72 2.73
N VAL A 83 6.83 4.64 2.28
CA VAL A 83 5.81 4.41 1.27
C VAL A 83 5.98 5.39 0.12
N VAL A 84 5.90 4.87 -1.11
CA VAL A 84 5.95 5.68 -2.33
C VAL A 84 4.71 5.39 -3.14
N ILE A 85 3.97 6.45 -3.48
CA ILE A 85 2.81 6.39 -4.35
C ILE A 85 3.20 7.02 -5.68
N LYS A 86 2.99 6.29 -6.78
CA LYS A 86 3.13 6.81 -8.14
C LYS A 86 1.77 6.81 -8.81
N LEU A 87 1.38 7.98 -9.30
CA LEU A 87 0.12 8.21 -9.99
C LEU A 87 0.36 8.40 -11.48
N PRO A 88 -0.56 7.98 -12.37
CA PRO A 88 -0.55 8.40 -13.76
C PRO A 88 -0.83 9.91 -13.87
N ALA A 89 -0.29 10.55 -14.91
CA ALA A 89 -0.51 11.99 -15.16
C ALA A 89 -2.00 12.37 -15.31
N THR A 90 -2.86 11.41 -15.69
CA THR A 90 -4.31 11.59 -15.81
C THR A 90 -5.02 11.91 -14.49
N LEU A 91 -4.36 11.67 -13.34
CA LEU A 91 -4.84 12.01 -12.00
C LEU A 91 -4.28 13.35 -11.48
N SER A 92 -3.49 14.09 -12.27
CA SER A 92 -2.99 15.41 -11.87
C SER A 92 -4.14 16.39 -11.63
N GLY A 93 -4.10 17.09 -10.50
CA GLY A 93 -5.14 18.03 -10.09
C GLY A 93 -6.42 17.34 -9.59
N LYS A 94 -6.40 16.01 -9.44
CA LYS A 94 -7.55 15.19 -9.03
C LYS A 94 -7.28 14.38 -7.78
N VAL A 95 -6.14 14.57 -7.12
CA VAL A 95 -5.87 13.96 -5.82
C VAL A 95 -5.95 14.98 -4.70
N CYS A 96 -6.01 14.48 -3.47
CA CYS A 96 -6.00 15.29 -2.26
C CYS A 96 -5.37 14.48 -1.12
N GLY A 97 -4.96 15.19 -0.06
CA GLY A 97 -4.36 14.60 1.14
C GLY A 97 -2.93 15.07 1.38
N MET A 98 -2.18 14.31 2.19
CA MET A 98 -0.83 14.71 2.61
C MET A 98 0.19 14.84 1.45
N CYS A 99 -0.10 14.25 0.29
CA CYS A 99 0.77 14.29 -0.88
C CYS A 99 0.45 15.44 -1.87
N GLY A 100 -0.56 16.29 -1.59
CA GLY A 100 -0.98 17.36 -2.50
C GLY A 100 -2.00 16.89 -3.56
N ASN A 101 -1.90 17.44 -4.78
CA ASN A 101 -2.90 17.39 -5.88
C ASN A 101 -2.42 16.71 -7.16
#